data_AF-A0A1G3V3G6-F1
#
_entry.id   AF-A0A1G3V3G6-F1
#
_cell.length_a   1.000
_cell.length_b   1.000
_cell.length_c   1.000
_cell.angle_alpha   90.00
_cell.angle_beta   90.00
_cell.angle_gamma   90.00
#
_symmetry.space_group_name_H-M   'P 1'
#
loop_
_entity.id
_entity.type
_entity.pdbx_description
1 polymer ?
#
loop_
_entity_poly.entity_id
_entity_poly.type
_entity_poly.pdbx_seq_one_letter_code
_entity_poly.pdbx_strand_id
1 'polypeptide(L)'
;MKIPLTVAIPDYLRDHRYDGRIVLPAAEALQILAKSLPDDLHRCDSRLQEGGEFAHLLCLDLDADTFGAFHEIAFSPDGRRLSRLTTLRTGRQARWTRSIEHVSVSFCPIGGKEDGTGEELASGFGNTIPASLSRKKHDDPANGADPAQSKATESLRVHPLRLASLTSFPRRRESRKGNWIPCQARNDIQYPISYGGAVYWNGPVFTFSSRRLYADLVPFGPAYHNVVGEVSLTDAVAAASVSGGDFPEAFGPLGSPFPIDAAMHVACAWGQRYRNCVAFPVGFDRREVIIPTSAGETYRCRVFPLPDEGAVLRFDIGLFGKDDRPAEIVLGLRMRDISGGRLKPPAWVRKGV
;
A
#
# COMPACT_ATOMS: atom_id res chain seq x y z
N MET A 1 18.43 -0.46 -8.32
CA MET A 1 18.60 -1.89 -8.65
C MET A 1 17.42 -2.34 -9.50
N LYS A 2 17.62 -3.28 -10.42
CA LYS A 2 16.57 -3.81 -11.29
C LYS A 2 16.69 -5.32 -11.37
N ILE A 3 15.65 -6.02 -10.96
CA ILE A 3 15.60 -7.48 -10.87
C ILE A 3 14.64 -7.98 -11.96
N PRO A 4 15.08 -8.83 -12.91
CA PRO A 4 14.16 -9.47 -13.84
C PRO A 4 13.32 -10.52 -13.12
N LEU A 5 12.02 -10.54 -13.40
CA LEU A 5 11.06 -11.47 -12.83
C LEU A 5 10.40 -12.29 -13.93
N THR A 6 10.26 -13.59 -13.69
CA THR A 6 9.31 -14.45 -14.40
C THR A 6 8.25 -14.86 -13.39
N VAL A 7 7.02 -14.40 -13.60
CA VAL A 7 5.93 -14.57 -12.64
C VAL A 7 4.93 -15.55 -13.21
N ALA A 8 4.55 -16.56 -12.43
CA ALA A 8 3.53 -17.53 -12.81
C ALA A 8 2.13 -16.90 -12.87
N ILE A 9 1.29 -17.43 -13.77
CA ILE A 9 -0.12 -17.08 -13.91
C ILE A 9 -0.94 -18.31 -13.49
N PRO A 10 -1.18 -18.49 -12.18
CA PRO A 10 -2.03 -19.57 -11.70
C PRO A 10 -3.48 -19.40 -12.18
N ASP A 11 -4.22 -20.50 -12.26
CA ASP A 11 -5.58 -20.55 -12.85
C ASP A 11 -6.54 -19.56 -12.23
N TYR A 12 -6.46 -19.35 -10.91
CA TYR A 12 -7.34 -18.43 -10.23
C TYR A 12 -7.22 -16.99 -10.76
N LEU A 13 -6.04 -16.54 -11.22
CA LEU A 13 -5.86 -15.19 -11.79
C LEU A 13 -6.72 -14.97 -13.04
N ARG A 14 -7.07 -16.03 -13.78
CA ARG A 14 -7.86 -15.96 -15.01
C ARG A 14 -9.28 -15.45 -14.77
N ASP A 15 -9.74 -15.45 -13.52
CA ASP A 15 -11.04 -14.95 -13.09
C ASP A 15 -11.03 -13.45 -12.73
N HIS A 16 -9.87 -12.82 -12.51
CA HIS A 16 -9.80 -11.38 -12.28
C HIS A 16 -9.83 -10.62 -13.60
N ARG A 17 -11.05 -10.30 -14.07
CA ARG A 17 -11.29 -9.76 -15.41
C ARG A 17 -11.86 -8.35 -15.41
N TYR A 18 -11.31 -7.52 -16.28
CA TYR A 18 -11.85 -6.21 -16.61
C TYR A 18 -11.88 -6.02 -18.12
N ASP A 19 -13.03 -5.61 -18.66
CA ASP A 19 -13.23 -5.36 -20.11
C ASP A 19 -12.81 -6.56 -20.98
N GLY A 20 -13.18 -7.78 -20.53
CA GLY A 20 -12.88 -9.05 -21.21
C GLY A 20 -11.43 -9.53 -21.10
N ARG A 21 -10.55 -8.78 -20.42
CA ARG A 21 -9.12 -9.11 -20.26
C ARG A 21 -8.83 -9.59 -18.85
N ILE A 22 -7.89 -10.52 -18.73
CA ILE A 22 -7.29 -10.84 -17.44
C ILE A 22 -6.42 -9.67 -17.02
N VAL A 23 -6.64 -9.18 -15.81
CA VAL A 23 -5.87 -8.08 -15.24
C VAL A 23 -5.26 -8.55 -13.94
N LEU A 24 -3.96 -8.31 -13.72
CA LEU A 24 -3.33 -8.62 -12.44
C LEU A 24 -4.00 -7.78 -11.34
N PRO A 25 -4.53 -8.40 -10.27
CA PRO A 25 -5.10 -7.66 -9.15
C PRO A 25 -4.07 -6.77 -8.46
N ALA A 26 -4.55 -5.68 -7.86
CA ALA A 26 -3.73 -4.76 -7.09
C ALA A 26 -3.00 -5.46 -5.93
N ALA A 27 -3.72 -6.33 -5.20
CA ALA A 27 -3.17 -7.11 -4.09
C ALA A 27 -2.03 -8.04 -4.54
N GLU A 28 -2.19 -8.70 -5.67
CA GLU A 28 -1.19 -9.60 -6.26
C GLU A 28 0.07 -8.85 -6.72
N ALA A 29 -0.11 -7.67 -7.32
CA ALA A 29 1.02 -6.85 -7.73
C ALA A 29 1.91 -6.45 -6.53
N LEU A 30 1.30 -6.13 -5.38
CA LEU A 30 2.03 -5.87 -4.13
C LEU A 30 2.67 -7.15 -3.56
N GLN A 31 1.99 -8.29 -3.68
CA GLN A 31 2.50 -9.59 -3.24
C GLN A 31 3.77 -9.99 -4.02
N ILE A 32 3.80 -9.75 -5.33
CA ILE A 32 4.99 -9.93 -6.18
C ILE A 32 6.13 -9.05 -5.67
N LEU A 33 5.90 -7.74 -5.49
CA LEU A 33 6.93 -6.81 -5.03
C LEU A 33 7.49 -7.18 -3.65
N ALA A 34 6.64 -7.60 -2.72
CA ALA A 34 7.06 -8.04 -1.39
C ALA A 34 7.89 -9.33 -1.46
N LYS A 35 7.50 -10.29 -2.31
CA LYS A 35 8.19 -11.57 -2.47
C LYS A 35 9.54 -11.44 -3.16
N SER A 36 9.72 -10.46 -4.05
CA SER A 36 10.96 -10.25 -4.80
C SER A 36 11.94 -9.28 -4.13
N LEU A 37 11.66 -8.80 -2.91
CA LEU A 37 12.64 -8.08 -2.12
C LEU A 37 13.85 -8.99 -1.81
N PRO A 38 15.10 -8.55 -2.03
CA PRO A 38 16.27 -9.38 -1.74
C PRO A 38 16.46 -9.66 -0.25
N ASP A 39 17.09 -10.80 0.06
CA ASP A 39 17.30 -11.27 1.44
C ASP A 39 18.32 -10.42 2.23
N ASP A 40 19.37 -9.90 1.58
CA ASP A 40 20.30 -8.96 2.21
C ASP A 40 19.64 -7.60 2.55
N LEU A 41 18.41 -7.40 2.08
CA LEU A 41 17.57 -6.23 2.26
C LEU A 41 16.42 -6.43 3.26
N HIS A 42 16.48 -7.46 4.12
CA HIS A 42 15.62 -7.65 5.31
C HIS A 42 15.66 -6.49 6.34
N ARG A 43 16.21 -5.34 5.98
CA ARG A 43 16.03 -4.09 6.71
C ARG A 43 14.67 -3.44 6.48
N CYS A 44 13.81 -3.96 5.59
CA CYS A 44 12.48 -3.42 5.37
C CYS A 44 11.37 -4.39 5.76
N ASP A 45 10.34 -3.86 6.39
CA ASP A 45 9.13 -4.60 6.68
C ASP A 45 8.24 -4.61 5.44
N SER A 46 8.19 -5.74 4.72
CA SER A 46 7.33 -5.90 3.55
C SER A 46 5.83 -5.74 3.87
N ARG A 47 5.46 -5.90 5.14
CA ARG A 47 4.08 -5.78 5.63
C ARG A 47 3.69 -4.34 5.88
N LEU A 48 4.65 -3.42 6.00
CA LEU A 48 4.42 -1.99 6.13
C LEU A 48 4.72 -1.26 4.81
N GLN A 49 3.64 -0.84 4.15
CA GLN A 49 3.64 -0.28 2.81
C GLN A 49 3.09 1.15 2.84
N GLU A 50 3.80 2.08 2.21
CA GLU A 50 3.38 3.48 2.14
C GLU A 50 3.38 4.01 0.71
N GLY A 51 2.42 4.89 0.41
CA GLY A 51 2.33 5.57 -0.86
C GLY A 51 2.16 4.63 -2.05
N GLY A 52 1.26 3.65 -1.93
CA GLY A 52 0.97 2.74 -3.02
C GLY A 52 0.28 3.45 -4.19
N GLU A 53 0.71 3.20 -5.41
CA GLU A 53 0.09 3.70 -6.64
C GLU A 53 -0.14 2.57 -7.64
N PHE A 54 -1.31 2.55 -8.26
CA PHE A 54 -1.65 1.64 -9.37
C PHE A 54 -1.78 2.43 -10.66
N ALA A 55 -0.63 2.75 -11.26
CA ALA A 55 -0.53 3.67 -12.40
C ALA A 55 -1.20 3.11 -13.66
N HIS A 56 -1.00 1.83 -13.95
CA HIS A 56 -1.49 1.18 -15.17
C HIS A 56 -1.89 -0.27 -14.92
N LEU A 57 -3.08 -0.65 -15.40
CA LEU A 57 -3.51 -2.05 -15.40
C LEU A 57 -2.49 -2.92 -16.13
N LEU A 58 -2.09 -4.02 -15.50
CA LEU A 58 -1.28 -5.05 -16.13
C LEU A 58 -2.21 -6.11 -16.70
N CYS A 59 -2.43 -6.08 -18.02
CA CYS A 59 -3.18 -7.13 -18.69
C CYS A 59 -2.29 -8.37 -18.86
N LEU A 60 -2.81 -9.54 -18.50
CA LEU A 60 -2.16 -10.82 -18.70
C LEU A 60 -2.68 -11.46 -19.99
N ASP A 61 -1.82 -12.23 -20.65
CA ASP A 61 -2.21 -13.02 -21.82
C ASP A 61 -3.03 -14.23 -21.37
N LEU A 62 -4.08 -14.58 -22.13
CA LEU A 62 -5.02 -15.65 -21.78
C LEU A 62 -4.35 -17.03 -21.88
N ASP A 63 -3.45 -17.18 -22.85
CA ASP A 63 -2.82 -18.45 -23.19
C ASP A 63 -1.43 -18.62 -22.55
N ALA A 64 -0.99 -17.65 -21.75
CA ALA A 64 0.32 -17.70 -21.09
C ALA A 64 0.22 -18.23 -19.66
N ASP A 65 1.17 -19.08 -19.28
CA ASP A 65 1.34 -19.56 -17.90
C ASP A 65 2.30 -18.71 -17.08
N THR A 66 3.01 -17.79 -17.72
CA THR A 66 3.92 -16.85 -17.06
C THR A 66 3.93 -15.51 -17.79
N PHE A 67 4.37 -14.45 -17.10
CA PHE A 67 4.72 -13.19 -17.73
C PHE A 67 6.07 -12.66 -17.23
N GLY A 68 6.76 -11.93 -18.10
CA GLY A 68 8.01 -11.24 -17.77
C GLY A 68 7.74 -9.84 -17.20
N ALA A 69 8.41 -9.52 -16.11
CA ALA A 69 8.36 -8.20 -15.48
C ALA A 69 9.73 -7.83 -14.88
N PHE A 70 9.81 -6.64 -14.30
CA PHE A 70 10.96 -6.20 -13.54
C PHE A 70 10.50 -5.61 -12.20
N HIS A 71 11.24 -5.93 -11.15
CA HIS A 71 11.19 -5.22 -9.88
C HIS A 71 12.31 -4.19 -9.86
N GLU A 72 11.93 -2.92 -9.94
CA GLU A 72 12.87 -1.80 -9.85
C GLU A 72 12.84 -1.25 -8.43
N ILE A 73 14.01 -1.19 -7.79
CA ILE A 73 14.17 -0.74 -6.40
C ILE A 73 15.07 0.50 -6.37
N ALA A 74 14.53 1.59 -5.85
CA ALA A 74 15.27 2.79 -5.49
C ALA A 74 15.47 2.87 -3.97
N PHE A 75 16.67 3.24 -3.57
CA PHE A 75 17.10 3.30 -2.17
C PHE A 75 17.05 4.74 -1.70
N SER A 76 16.34 4.97 -0.59
CA SER A 76 16.33 6.26 0.09
C SER A 76 17.33 6.26 1.25
N PRO A 77 17.93 7.43 1.58
CA PRO A 77 18.84 7.58 2.73
C PRO A 77 18.19 7.23 4.08
N ASP A 78 16.88 7.46 4.20
CA ASP A 78 16.05 7.14 5.38
C ASP A 78 15.75 5.64 5.55
N GLY A 79 16.37 4.78 4.74
CA GLY A 79 16.18 3.34 4.79
C GLY A 79 14.94 2.85 4.04
N ARG A 80 14.07 3.72 3.53
CA ARG A 80 12.91 3.31 2.73
C ARG A 80 13.34 2.74 1.39
N ARG A 81 12.48 1.88 0.82
CA ARG A 81 12.69 1.24 -0.48
C ARG A 81 11.50 1.46 -1.37
N LEU A 82 11.66 2.36 -2.34
CA LEU A 82 10.65 2.58 -3.36
C LEU A 82 10.76 1.47 -4.41
N SER A 83 9.79 0.57 -4.37
CA SER A 83 9.66 -0.58 -5.25
C SER A 83 8.67 -0.31 -6.36
N ARG A 84 8.98 -0.78 -7.58
CA ARG A 84 8.10 -0.66 -8.75
C ARG A 84 8.04 -1.96 -9.52
N LEU A 85 6.85 -2.33 -9.96
CA LEU A 85 6.66 -3.42 -10.92
C LEU A 85 6.53 -2.80 -12.31
N THR A 86 7.46 -3.13 -13.19
CA THR A 86 7.47 -2.61 -14.56
C THR A 86 7.45 -3.75 -15.59
N THR A 87 6.81 -3.52 -16.73
CA THR A 87 6.91 -4.42 -17.89
C THR A 87 7.48 -3.69 -19.09
N LEU A 88 7.97 -4.46 -20.05
CA LEU A 88 8.44 -3.94 -21.32
C LEU A 88 7.34 -4.13 -22.37
N ARG A 89 6.94 -3.04 -23.02
CA ARG A 89 6.01 -3.08 -24.14
C ARG A 89 6.72 -2.71 -25.43
N THR A 90 6.79 -3.65 -26.36
CA THR A 90 7.12 -3.40 -27.75
C THR A 90 5.88 -2.86 -28.45
N GLY A 91 6.01 -1.69 -29.08
CA GLY A 91 4.92 -1.12 -29.88
C GLY A 91 4.79 -1.87 -31.20
N ARG A 92 3.56 -2.07 -31.69
CA ARG A 92 3.27 -2.70 -33.00
C ARG A 92 3.92 -1.98 -34.20
N GLN A 93 4.42 -0.75 -34.01
CA GLN A 93 5.10 0.09 -35.01
C GLN A 93 6.43 0.70 -34.51
N ALA A 94 6.90 0.38 -33.31
CA ALA A 94 8.05 1.07 -32.72
C ALA A 94 9.27 0.15 -32.62
N ARG A 95 10.41 0.58 -33.21
CA ARG A 95 11.75 -0.02 -33.02
C ARG A 95 12.28 0.09 -31.57
N TRP A 96 11.47 0.57 -30.63
CA TRP A 96 11.86 0.90 -29.26
C TRP A 96 10.89 0.28 -28.26
N THR A 97 11.46 -0.47 -27.32
CA THR A 97 10.76 -1.05 -26.18
C THR A 97 10.60 0.01 -25.09
N ARG A 98 9.37 0.24 -24.62
CA ARG A 98 9.09 1.20 -23.54
C ARG A 98 8.82 0.45 -22.23
N SER A 99 9.41 0.94 -21.14
CA SER A 99 9.06 0.50 -19.79
C SER A 99 7.72 1.10 -19.37
N ILE A 100 6.83 0.29 -18.81
CA ILE A 100 5.54 0.70 -18.25
C ILE A 100 5.54 0.37 -16.77
N GLU A 101 5.35 1.38 -15.92
CA GLU A 101 5.13 1.19 -14.48
C GLU A 101 3.67 0.81 -14.23
N HIS A 102 3.45 -0.28 -13.51
CA HIS A 102 2.11 -0.76 -13.17
C HIS A 102 1.73 -0.44 -11.73
N VAL A 103 2.63 -0.79 -10.82
CA VAL A 103 2.49 -0.50 -9.39
C VAL A 103 3.79 0.08 -8.84
N SER A 104 3.67 1.00 -7.90
CA SER A 104 4.77 1.42 -7.04
C SER A 104 4.34 1.53 -5.59
N VAL A 105 5.27 1.27 -4.66
CA VAL A 105 5.05 1.31 -3.22
C VAL A 105 6.37 1.49 -2.49
N SER A 106 6.37 2.20 -1.36
CA SER A 106 7.52 2.27 -0.46
C SER A 106 7.40 1.23 0.65
N PHE A 107 8.40 0.38 0.82
CA PHE A 107 8.55 -0.46 2.01
C PHE A 107 9.36 0.28 3.06
N CYS A 108 8.84 0.32 4.29
CA CYS A 108 9.46 1.01 5.41
C CYS A 108 10.54 0.15 6.08
N PRO A 109 11.57 0.76 6.71
CA PRO A 109 12.58 0.00 7.42
C PRO A 109 12.00 -0.70 8.67
N ILE A 110 12.53 -1.88 9.01
CA ILE A 110 12.26 -2.57 10.27
C ILE A 110 12.93 -1.77 11.40
N GLY A 111 12.14 -1.19 12.31
CA GLY A 111 12.64 -0.61 13.56
C GLY A 111 12.99 0.89 13.57
N GLY A 112 12.23 1.77 12.91
CA GLY A 112 12.41 3.22 13.03
C GLY A 112 11.37 3.92 13.91
N LYS A 113 11.53 3.90 15.24
CA LYS A 113 11.24 5.13 16.00
C LYS A 113 12.39 6.07 15.65
N GLU A 114 12.07 7.28 15.19
CA GLU A 114 13.07 8.32 15.02
C GLU A 114 13.88 8.41 16.31
N ASP A 115 15.22 8.39 16.20
CA ASP A 115 16.10 8.91 17.24
C ASP A 115 15.81 10.42 17.36
N GLY A 116 14.70 10.73 18.04
CA GLY A 116 14.41 12.05 18.54
C GLY A 116 15.55 12.39 19.48
N THR A 117 16.31 13.40 19.09
CA THR A 117 17.26 14.12 19.93
C THR A 117 16.73 14.19 21.35
N GLY A 118 17.41 13.51 22.27
CA GLY A 118 17.10 13.57 23.69
C GLY A 118 17.22 14.99 24.19
N GLU A 119 16.08 15.65 24.37
CA GLU A 119 15.91 16.63 25.43
C GLU A 119 15.20 15.92 26.58
N GLU A 120 16.01 15.54 27.56
CA GLU A 120 15.61 15.00 28.85
C GLU A 120 14.80 16.06 29.61
N LEU A 121 13.47 16.01 29.49
CA LEU A 121 12.58 16.68 30.43
C LEU A 121 12.55 15.85 31.72
N ALA A 122 13.41 16.25 32.65
CA ALA A 122 13.39 15.82 34.04
C ALA A 122 11.97 15.97 34.62
N SER A 123 11.30 14.85 34.88
CA SER A 123 10.11 14.80 35.72
C SER A 123 10.47 14.01 36.97
N GLY A 124 10.75 14.75 38.05
CA GLY A 124 10.86 14.21 39.38
C GLY A 124 9.48 13.75 39.85
N PHE A 125 9.36 12.48 40.18
CA PHE A 125 8.44 12.03 41.21
C PHE A 125 9.15 10.98 42.04
N GLY A 126 9.42 11.36 43.29
CA GLY A 126 10.00 10.49 44.29
C GLY A 126 9.03 9.38 44.69
N ASN A 127 9.61 8.24 45.02
CA ASN A 127 9.26 7.47 46.22
C ASN A 127 10.09 6.20 46.26
N THR A 128 11.12 6.15 47.11
CA THR A 128 11.39 4.97 47.95
C THR A 128 12.45 5.29 49.02
N ILE A 129 12.16 4.84 50.24
CA ILE A 129 12.92 4.91 51.51
C ILE A 129 13.08 3.41 51.95
N PRO A 130 14.11 2.99 52.71
CA PRO A 130 15.43 2.61 52.20
C PRO A 130 15.83 1.18 52.66
N ALA A 131 16.96 0.64 52.18
CA ALA A 131 17.73 -0.41 52.87
C ALA A 131 19.13 -0.45 52.23
N SER A 132 20.13 0.21 52.84
CA SER A 132 21.07 -0.39 53.79
C SER A 132 22.22 -1.16 53.13
N LEU A 133 23.42 -0.73 53.53
CA LEU A 133 24.68 -1.47 53.69
C LEU A 133 25.75 -1.35 52.59
N SER A 134 26.89 -0.84 53.07
CA SER A 134 28.27 -1.26 52.75
C SER A 134 28.81 -0.88 51.37
N ARG A 135 30.08 -0.52 51.16
CA ARG A 135 31.25 -0.08 51.95
C ARG A 135 32.29 0.16 50.83
N LYS A 136 33.10 1.23 50.92
CA LYS A 136 34.56 1.28 50.64
C LYS A 136 35.08 0.71 49.28
N LYS A 137 36.04 1.27 48.55
CA LYS A 137 37.06 2.33 48.71
C LYS A 137 37.98 2.21 47.45
N HIS A 138 38.69 3.30 47.12
CA HIS A 138 39.97 3.35 46.36
C HIS A 138 39.93 2.98 44.87
N ASP A 139 40.77 3.51 44.00
CA ASP A 139 41.69 4.66 43.98
C ASP A 139 42.07 4.86 42.49
N ASP A 140 42.33 6.13 42.16
CA ASP A 140 43.09 6.70 41.05
C ASP A 140 44.46 6.02 40.73
N PRO A 141 45.29 6.47 39.74
CA PRO A 141 45.02 7.24 38.51
C PRO A 141 45.95 6.90 37.29
N ALA A 142 45.78 7.70 36.23
CA ALA A 142 46.81 8.41 35.45
C ALA A 142 47.60 7.77 34.27
N ASN A 143 47.84 8.71 33.33
CA ASN A 143 48.87 8.84 32.29
C ASN A 143 48.66 8.13 30.94
N GLY A 144 48.84 8.80 29.79
CA GLY A 144 49.30 10.17 29.55
C GLY A 144 49.55 10.45 28.06
N ALA A 145 49.73 11.75 27.78
CA ALA A 145 50.55 12.39 26.75
C ALA A 145 50.24 12.21 25.24
N ASP A 146 49.70 13.31 24.68
CA ASP A 146 49.96 13.93 23.37
C ASP A 146 51.48 14.33 23.23
N PRO A 147 52.08 14.87 22.14
CA PRO A 147 51.48 15.59 21.00
C PRO A 147 52.17 15.45 19.61
N ALA A 148 51.58 16.06 18.55
CA ALA A 148 52.21 17.11 17.70
C ALA A 148 51.65 17.22 16.26
N GLN A 149 50.95 18.34 16.01
CA GLN A 149 51.02 19.31 14.89
C GLN A 149 51.66 18.94 13.52
N SER A 150 50.99 19.28 12.39
CA SER A 150 51.35 20.48 11.58
C SER A 150 50.47 20.73 10.33
N LYS A 151 50.09 22.02 10.20
CA LYS A 151 50.04 22.94 9.04
C LYS A 151 49.20 22.71 7.76
N ALA A 152 48.68 23.86 7.33
CA ALA A 152 47.74 24.16 6.25
C ALA A 152 48.41 24.46 4.89
N THR A 153 47.61 24.39 3.81
CA THR A 153 47.76 25.19 2.58
C THR A 153 46.42 25.37 1.86
N GLU A 154 46.37 26.39 1.03
CA GLU A 154 45.23 27.22 0.64
C GLU A 154 44.91 27.13 -0.87
N SER A 155 43.63 27.33 -1.20
CA SER A 155 43.00 27.83 -2.44
C SER A 155 43.50 27.44 -3.84
N LEU A 156 42.55 26.99 -4.67
CA LEU A 156 42.47 27.38 -6.09
C LEU A 156 41.01 27.65 -6.48
N ARG A 157 40.74 28.92 -6.80
CA ARG A 157 39.52 29.37 -7.50
C ARG A 157 39.75 29.24 -9.00
N VAL A 158 38.79 28.67 -9.71
CA VAL A 158 38.73 28.69 -11.17
C VAL A 158 37.37 29.24 -11.60
N HIS A 159 37.38 30.37 -12.30
CA HIS A 159 36.21 30.96 -12.96
C HIS A 159 35.97 30.27 -14.31
N PRO A 160 34.72 29.91 -14.66
CA PRO A 160 34.34 29.70 -16.05
C PRO A 160 33.63 30.92 -16.66
N LEU A 161 33.92 31.11 -17.94
CA LEU A 161 33.49 32.17 -18.84
C LEU A 161 31.97 32.11 -19.13
N ARG A 162 31.37 33.29 -19.33
CA ARG A 162 30.07 33.45 -19.99
C ARG A 162 30.23 33.21 -21.49
N LEU A 163 29.38 32.37 -22.07
CA LEU A 163 28.97 32.47 -23.47
C LEU A 163 27.45 32.34 -23.57
N ALA A 164 26.83 33.30 -24.26
CA ALA A 164 25.40 33.37 -24.46
C ALA A 164 24.99 32.74 -25.80
N SER A 165 23.90 31.95 -25.73
CA SER A 165 22.76 31.91 -26.65
C SER A 165 22.80 31.11 -27.98
N LEU A 166 21.62 30.49 -28.22
CA LEU A 166 21.03 29.93 -29.44
C LEU A 166 21.56 28.53 -29.83
N THR A 167 20.78 27.46 -29.70
CA THR A 167 19.60 27.22 -30.56
C THR A 167 18.56 26.30 -29.90
N SER A 168 17.31 26.57 -30.26
CA SER A 168 16.05 26.00 -29.79
C SER A 168 15.80 24.55 -30.19
N PHE A 169 15.41 23.70 -29.23
CA PHE A 169 14.62 22.50 -29.47
C PHE A 169 13.39 22.50 -28.54
N PRO A 170 12.22 21.99 -28.99
CA PRO A 170 10.95 22.18 -28.31
C PRO A 170 10.96 21.51 -26.94
N ARG A 171 10.61 22.28 -25.91
CA ARG A 171 10.37 21.79 -24.55
C ARG A 171 9.33 20.68 -24.60
N ARG A 172 9.77 19.46 -24.32
CA ARG A 172 8.90 18.35 -23.95
C ARG A 172 8.16 18.78 -22.68
N ARG A 173 6.82 18.77 -22.70
CA ARG A 173 5.99 18.93 -21.51
C ARG A 173 6.46 17.89 -20.48
N GLU A 174 7.13 18.34 -19.43
CA GLU A 174 7.27 17.59 -18.20
C GLU A 174 5.86 17.25 -17.71
N SER A 175 5.49 15.98 -17.78
CA SER A 175 4.37 15.47 -17.00
C SER A 175 4.72 15.75 -15.55
N ARG A 176 3.92 16.60 -14.91
CA ARG A 176 4.03 17.02 -13.51
C ARG A 176 4.50 15.84 -12.65
N LYS A 177 5.78 15.87 -12.24
CA LYS A 177 6.22 15.16 -11.05
C LYS A 177 5.45 15.83 -9.92
N GLY A 178 4.35 15.20 -9.49
CA GLY A 178 3.71 15.60 -8.24
C GLY A 178 4.79 15.50 -7.16
N ASN A 179 5.04 16.61 -6.45
CA ASN A 179 5.84 16.57 -5.24
C ASN A 179 5.18 15.57 -4.29
N TRP A 180 5.74 14.38 -4.22
CA TRP A 180 5.42 13.40 -3.19
C TRP A 180 5.87 14.01 -1.87
N ILE A 181 4.90 14.36 -1.04
CA ILE A 181 5.14 14.72 0.36
C ILE A 181 5.08 13.38 1.10
N PRO A 182 6.19 12.91 1.71
CA PRO A 182 6.13 11.75 2.59
C PRO A 182 5.09 12.04 3.65
N CYS A 183 4.15 11.12 3.86
CA CYS A 183 3.32 11.16 5.04
C CYS A 183 4.27 11.01 6.22
N GLN A 184 4.68 12.12 6.84
CA GLN A 184 5.41 12.11 8.09
C GLN A 184 4.66 11.18 9.04
N ALA A 185 5.42 10.33 9.71
CA ALA A 185 4.94 9.33 10.64
C ALA A 185 3.85 9.93 11.53
N ARG A 186 2.59 9.65 11.20
CA ARG A 186 1.53 9.77 12.18
C ARG A 186 1.78 8.64 13.17
N ASN A 187 2.67 8.88 14.13
CA ASN A 187 2.83 8.04 15.33
C ASN A 187 1.61 8.17 16.26
N ASP A 188 0.66 8.99 15.85
CA ASP A 188 -0.59 9.42 16.44
C ASP A 188 -1.80 9.01 15.58
N ILE A 189 -1.65 8.02 14.67
CA ILE A 189 -2.82 7.27 14.19
C ILE A 189 -3.37 6.50 15.40
N GLN A 190 -4.21 7.16 16.19
CA GLN A 190 -5.31 6.47 16.84
C GLN A 190 -6.04 5.77 15.71
N TYR A 191 -5.77 4.47 15.56
CA TYR A 191 -6.72 3.55 14.95
C TYR A 191 -8.06 3.95 15.55
N PRO A 192 -9.05 4.47 14.79
CA PRO A 192 -10.33 4.78 15.37
C PRO A 192 -10.73 3.54 16.16
N ILE A 193 -10.90 3.74 17.47
CA ILE A 193 -10.94 2.70 18.50
C ILE A 193 -12.12 1.72 18.28
N SER A 194 -12.88 1.86 17.18
CA SER A 194 -14.00 1.02 16.78
C SER A 194 -13.74 0.06 15.62
N TYR A 195 -12.48 -0.21 15.25
CA TYR A 195 -12.19 -1.19 14.20
C TYR A 195 -12.47 -2.65 14.63
N GLY A 196 -12.26 -3.00 15.90
CA GLY A 196 -12.63 -4.32 16.45
C GLY A 196 -14.06 -4.41 17.01
N GLY A 197 -14.56 -3.40 17.73
CA GLY A 197 -15.86 -3.46 18.44
C GLY A 197 -17.10 -3.47 17.54
N ALA A 198 -18.32 -3.51 18.08
CA ALA A 198 -19.55 -3.49 17.27
C ALA A 198 -19.58 -2.32 16.27
N VAL A 199 -19.99 -2.58 15.01
CA VAL A 199 -20.26 -1.51 14.05
C VAL A 199 -21.52 -0.79 14.52
N TYR A 200 -21.39 0.48 14.88
CA TYR A 200 -22.55 1.31 15.15
C TYR A 200 -23.18 1.71 13.82
N TRP A 201 -24.23 0.97 13.46
CA TRP A 201 -25.08 1.27 12.32
C TRP A 201 -25.93 2.49 12.64
N ASN A 202 -25.41 3.68 12.38
CA ASN A 202 -26.20 4.89 12.45
C ASN A 202 -26.99 5.03 11.14
N GLY A 203 -28.32 5.00 11.24
CA GLY A 203 -29.23 5.17 10.10
C GLY A 203 -29.62 3.88 9.38
N PRO A 204 -30.37 4.00 8.26
CA PRO A 204 -30.90 2.84 7.54
C PRO A 204 -29.78 2.05 6.86
N VAL A 205 -29.70 0.75 7.18
CA VAL A 205 -28.77 -0.19 6.56
C VAL A 205 -29.39 -0.73 5.28
N PHE A 206 -28.65 -0.66 4.18
CA PHE A 206 -29.00 -1.31 2.93
C PHE A 206 -28.21 -2.60 2.77
N THR A 207 -28.92 -3.72 2.64
CA THR A 207 -28.33 -5.05 2.56
C THR A 207 -28.61 -5.73 1.23
N PHE A 208 -27.66 -6.53 0.78
CA PHE A 208 -27.81 -7.41 -0.39
C PHE A 208 -26.79 -8.54 -0.35
N SER A 209 -27.11 -9.65 -1.01
CA SER A 209 -26.26 -10.84 -0.99
C SER A 209 -24.97 -10.66 -1.79
N SER A 210 -23.92 -11.35 -1.37
CA SER A 210 -22.68 -11.57 -2.13
C SER A 210 -22.95 -12.09 -3.55
N ARG A 211 -23.94 -12.96 -3.73
CA ARG A 211 -24.39 -13.39 -5.05
C ARG A 211 -24.79 -12.21 -5.94
N ARG A 212 -25.50 -11.24 -5.38
CA ARG A 212 -25.91 -10.03 -6.11
C ARG A 212 -24.75 -9.05 -6.32
N LEU A 213 -23.83 -8.95 -5.35
CA LEU A 213 -22.57 -8.21 -5.53
C LEU A 213 -21.84 -8.68 -6.79
N TYR A 214 -21.62 -9.99 -6.90
CA TYR A 214 -20.84 -10.56 -7.99
C TYR A 214 -21.61 -10.72 -9.30
N ALA A 215 -22.94 -10.81 -9.26
CA ALA A 215 -23.74 -10.80 -10.49
C ALA A 215 -23.76 -9.40 -11.15
N ASP A 216 -23.91 -8.35 -10.34
CA ASP A 216 -24.32 -7.05 -10.87
C ASP A 216 -23.28 -5.92 -10.69
N LEU A 217 -22.47 -5.96 -9.62
CA LEU A 217 -21.65 -4.81 -9.21
C LEU A 217 -20.16 -5.01 -9.51
N VAL A 218 -19.65 -6.21 -9.26
CA VAL A 218 -18.24 -6.58 -9.47
C VAL A 218 -18.17 -7.96 -10.13
N PRO A 219 -18.41 -8.07 -11.44
CA PRO A 219 -18.60 -9.35 -12.13
C PRO A 219 -17.27 -10.04 -12.48
N PHE A 220 -16.42 -10.24 -11.46
CA PHE A 220 -15.24 -11.10 -11.58
C PHE A 220 -15.65 -12.57 -11.62
N GLY A 221 -14.72 -13.45 -11.99
CA GLY A 221 -14.94 -14.89 -12.02
C GLY A 221 -14.94 -15.52 -10.62
N PRO A 222 -15.34 -16.80 -10.51
CA PRO A 222 -15.57 -17.49 -9.24
C PRO A 222 -14.41 -17.44 -8.24
N ALA A 223 -13.15 -17.49 -8.69
CA ALA A 223 -12.02 -17.43 -7.78
C ALA A 223 -11.91 -16.10 -7.01
N TYR A 224 -12.55 -15.04 -7.50
CA TYR A 224 -12.60 -13.72 -6.87
C TYR A 224 -13.93 -13.44 -6.13
N HIS A 225 -14.79 -14.47 -5.99
CA HIS A 225 -16.06 -14.39 -5.25
C HIS A 225 -15.86 -14.58 -3.74
N ASN A 226 -14.99 -13.76 -3.16
CA ASN A 226 -14.54 -13.89 -1.77
C ASN A 226 -15.32 -13.06 -0.74
N VAL A 227 -16.37 -12.33 -1.12
CA VAL A 227 -17.35 -11.80 -0.15
C VAL A 227 -18.37 -12.90 0.19
N VAL A 228 -18.60 -13.15 1.47
CA VAL A 228 -19.45 -14.24 1.98
C VAL A 228 -20.69 -13.69 2.67
N GLY A 229 -21.85 -14.29 2.37
CA GLY A 229 -23.12 -13.90 2.98
C GLY A 229 -23.65 -12.58 2.42
N GLU A 230 -23.96 -11.63 3.31
CA GLU A 230 -24.56 -10.33 2.96
C GLU A 230 -23.53 -9.19 3.05
N VAL A 231 -23.69 -8.21 2.17
CA VAL A 231 -23.04 -6.90 2.24
C VAL A 231 -24.01 -5.92 2.89
N SER A 232 -23.52 -5.15 3.87
CA SER A 232 -24.30 -4.13 4.57
C SER A 232 -23.69 -2.76 4.36
N LEU A 233 -24.49 -1.80 3.88
CA LEU A 233 -24.05 -0.45 3.55
C LEU A 233 -24.86 0.60 4.32
N THR A 234 -24.17 1.55 4.93
CA THR A 234 -24.67 2.89 5.28
C THR A 234 -23.83 3.94 4.56
N ASP A 235 -24.19 5.22 4.69
CA ASP A 235 -23.35 6.30 4.18
C ASP A 235 -22.03 6.45 4.96
N ALA A 236 -21.95 5.96 6.19
CA ALA A 236 -20.75 6.06 7.04
C ALA A 236 -19.86 4.80 7.04
N VAL A 237 -20.39 3.63 6.64
CA VAL A 237 -19.63 2.38 6.68
C VAL A 237 -20.22 1.34 5.71
N ALA A 238 -19.33 0.53 5.13
CA ALA A 238 -19.69 -0.72 4.47
C ALA A 238 -19.04 -1.89 5.20
N ALA A 239 -19.77 -2.99 5.38
CA ALA A 239 -19.24 -4.19 6.03
C ALA A 239 -19.71 -5.47 5.35
N ALA A 240 -18.86 -6.50 5.41
CA ALA A 240 -19.17 -7.84 4.96
C ALA A 240 -18.22 -8.86 5.63
N SER A 241 -18.52 -10.15 5.53
CA SER A 241 -17.53 -11.19 5.76
C SER A 241 -16.77 -11.47 4.46
N VAL A 242 -15.46 -11.69 4.53
CA VAL A 242 -14.61 -11.99 3.37
C VAL A 242 -13.78 -13.25 3.61
N SER A 243 -13.62 -14.07 2.59
CA SER A 243 -12.89 -15.33 2.59
C SER A 243 -11.44 -15.12 2.16
N GLY A 244 -10.55 -15.91 2.77
CA GLY A 244 -9.16 -16.11 2.36
C GLY A 244 -9.00 -16.87 1.05
N GLY A 245 -10.09 -17.30 0.41
CA GLY A 245 -10.09 -18.13 -0.79
C GLY A 245 -9.56 -19.54 -0.55
N ASP A 246 -9.68 -20.40 -1.56
CA ASP A 246 -9.33 -21.83 -1.46
C ASP A 246 -8.09 -22.20 -2.29
N PHE A 247 -7.26 -21.20 -2.63
CA PHE A 247 -6.06 -21.35 -3.47
C PHE A 247 -4.79 -21.09 -2.64
N PRO A 248 -4.19 -22.12 -2.00
CA PRO A 248 -3.00 -21.98 -1.17
C PRO A 248 -1.79 -21.41 -1.92
N GLU A 249 -1.69 -21.62 -3.23
CA GLU A 249 -0.62 -21.10 -4.09
C GLU A 249 -0.62 -19.58 -4.21
N ALA A 250 -1.75 -18.92 -3.89
CA ALA A 250 -1.84 -17.46 -3.81
C ALA A 250 -1.15 -16.88 -2.57
N PHE A 251 -0.81 -17.72 -1.59
CA PHE A 251 -0.23 -17.28 -0.33
C PHE A 251 1.23 -16.82 -0.50
N GLY A 252 1.53 -15.62 -0.01
CA GLY A 252 2.89 -15.09 0.01
C GLY A 252 3.23 -14.36 1.32
N PRO A 253 4.33 -13.58 1.37
CA PRO A 253 4.73 -12.85 2.58
C PRO A 253 3.68 -11.89 3.18
N LEU A 254 2.63 -11.55 2.42
CA LEU A 254 1.54 -10.66 2.85
C LEU A 254 0.25 -11.42 3.20
N GLY A 255 0.26 -12.76 3.12
CA GLY A 255 -0.92 -13.60 3.34
C GLY A 255 -1.69 -13.89 2.06
N SER A 256 -2.97 -14.24 2.21
CA SER A 256 -3.90 -14.41 1.10
C SER A 256 -4.30 -13.05 0.50
N PRO A 257 -4.27 -12.87 -0.83
CA PRO A 257 -4.66 -11.62 -1.47
C PRO A 257 -6.18 -11.43 -1.54
N PHE A 258 -6.95 -12.51 -1.38
CA PHE A 258 -8.40 -12.50 -1.62
C PHE A 258 -9.21 -11.63 -0.64
N PRO A 259 -8.94 -11.61 0.69
CA PRO A 259 -9.67 -10.79 1.63
C PRO A 259 -9.57 -9.28 1.34
N ILE A 260 -8.38 -8.79 1.01
CA ILE A 260 -8.18 -7.37 0.76
C ILE A 260 -8.78 -6.96 -0.60
N ASP A 261 -8.69 -7.82 -1.60
CA ASP A 261 -9.35 -7.60 -2.90
C ASP A 261 -10.88 -7.56 -2.74
N ALA A 262 -11.45 -8.50 -1.99
CA ALA A 262 -12.87 -8.50 -1.64
C ALA A 262 -13.30 -7.25 -0.86
N ALA A 263 -12.45 -6.73 0.02
CA ALA A 263 -12.71 -5.46 0.70
C ALA A 263 -12.79 -4.27 -0.27
N MET A 264 -11.96 -4.26 -1.32
CA MET A 264 -12.07 -3.28 -2.40
C MET A 264 -13.36 -3.45 -3.22
N HIS A 265 -13.91 -4.67 -3.35
CA HIS A 265 -15.23 -4.88 -3.94
C HIS A 265 -16.35 -4.26 -3.09
N VAL A 266 -16.26 -4.39 -1.76
CA VAL A 266 -17.20 -3.78 -0.82
C VAL A 266 -17.11 -2.24 -0.91
N ALA A 267 -15.90 -1.68 -1.02
CA ALA A 267 -15.69 -0.25 -1.26
C ALA A 267 -16.28 0.21 -2.61
N CYS A 268 -16.11 -0.58 -3.67
CA CYS A 268 -16.74 -0.32 -4.97
C CYS A 268 -18.26 -0.30 -4.84
N ALA A 269 -18.88 -1.27 -4.17
CA ALA A 269 -20.31 -1.30 -3.96
C ALA A 269 -20.83 -0.08 -3.20
N TRP A 270 -20.08 0.41 -2.21
CA TRP A 270 -20.39 1.66 -1.53
C TRP A 270 -20.37 2.86 -2.51
N GLY A 271 -19.33 2.97 -3.34
CA GLY A 271 -19.21 4.01 -4.36
C GLY A 271 -20.34 3.96 -5.40
N GLN A 272 -20.77 2.76 -5.77
CA GLN A 272 -21.89 2.55 -6.68
C GLN A 272 -23.21 3.04 -6.08
N ARG A 273 -23.44 2.77 -4.78
CA ARG A 273 -24.65 3.18 -4.07
C ARG A 273 -24.73 4.69 -3.82
N TYR A 274 -23.70 5.25 -3.21
CA TYR A 274 -23.74 6.62 -2.65
C TYR A 274 -23.15 7.67 -3.57
N ARG A 275 -22.32 7.27 -4.54
CA ARG A 275 -21.62 8.18 -5.46
C ARG A 275 -21.92 7.91 -6.93
N ASN A 276 -22.80 6.94 -7.23
CA ASN A 276 -23.15 6.54 -8.59
C ASN A 276 -21.91 6.26 -9.47
N CYS A 277 -20.88 5.66 -8.87
CA CYS A 277 -19.55 5.50 -9.46
C CYS A 277 -19.08 4.05 -9.36
N VAL A 278 -18.71 3.44 -10.50
CA VAL A 278 -17.99 2.16 -10.53
C VAL A 278 -16.49 2.47 -10.44
N ALA A 279 -15.96 2.43 -9.22
CA ALA A 279 -14.59 2.86 -8.92
C ALA A 279 -13.65 1.66 -8.75
N PHE A 280 -12.40 1.83 -9.17
CA PHE A 280 -11.32 0.85 -9.09
C PHE A 280 -10.17 1.41 -8.24
N PRO A 281 -9.40 0.57 -7.54
CA PRO A 281 -8.25 1.03 -6.76
C PRO A 281 -7.22 1.71 -7.66
N VAL A 282 -6.75 2.89 -7.26
CA VAL A 282 -5.68 3.64 -7.94
C VAL A 282 -4.49 3.95 -7.04
N GLY A 283 -4.61 3.71 -5.74
CA GLY A 283 -3.50 3.83 -4.79
C GLY A 283 -3.97 3.82 -3.35
N PHE A 284 -3.06 3.98 -2.39
CA PHE A 284 -3.36 4.13 -0.96
C PHE A 284 -2.27 4.95 -0.26
N ASP A 285 -2.57 5.48 0.93
CA ASP A 285 -1.59 6.21 1.73
C ASP A 285 -0.71 5.26 2.53
N ARG A 286 -1.33 4.30 3.25
CA ARG A 286 -0.61 3.28 4.03
C ARG A 286 -1.36 1.96 4.01
N ARG A 287 -0.62 0.86 4.02
CA ARG A 287 -1.13 -0.50 4.20
C ARG A 287 -0.25 -1.23 5.19
N GLU A 288 -0.87 -1.91 6.13
CA GLU A 288 -0.19 -2.67 7.19
C GLU A 288 -0.80 -4.07 7.31
N VAL A 289 0.01 -5.10 7.06
CA VAL A 289 -0.36 -6.50 7.28
C VAL A 289 0.14 -6.91 8.67
N ILE A 290 -0.75 -6.87 9.66
CA ILE A 290 -0.41 -7.15 11.06
C ILE A 290 -0.29 -8.65 11.28
N ILE A 291 -1.29 -9.39 10.79
CA ILE A 291 -1.33 -10.85 10.77
C ILE A 291 -1.71 -11.26 9.34
N PRO A 292 -0.79 -11.89 8.59
CA PRO A 292 -1.09 -12.39 7.25
C PRO A 292 -2.37 -13.22 7.23
N THR A 293 -3.29 -12.85 6.34
CA THR A 293 -4.53 -13.61 6.13
C THR A 293 -4.19 -14.98 5.53
N SER A 294 -5.04 -15.98 5.75
CA SER A 294 -4.80 -17.38 5.36
C SER A 294 -5.91 -17.88 4.45
N ALA A 295 -5.56 -18.78 3.52
CA ALA A 295 -6.55 -19.52 2.73
C ALA A 295 -7.47 -20.35 3.63
N GLY A 296 -8.74 -20.49 3.24
CA GLY A 296 -9.78 -21.20 3.99
C GLY A 296 -10.32 -20.47 5.24
N GLU A 297 -9.69 -19.37 5.66
CA GLU A 297 -10.15 -18.58 6.81
C GLU A 297 -11.10 -17.44 6.39
N THR A 298 -11.94 -16.99 7.33
CA THR A 298 -12.86 -15.86 7.11
C THR A 298 -12.50 -14.69 8.01
N TYR A 299 -12.62 -13.49 7.45
CA TYR A 299 -12.34 -12.22 8.10
C TYR A 299 -13.58 -11.33 8.03
N ARG A 300 -13.78 -10.48 9.03
CA ARG A 300 -14.75 -9.40 8.93
C ARG A 300 -14.09 -8.20 8.28
N CYS A 301 -14.71 -7.69 7.22
CA CYS A 301 -14.29 -6.51 6.49
C CYS A 301 -15.12 -5.31 6.93
N ARG A 302 -14.44 -4.18 7.14
CA ARG A 302 -15.09 -2.86 7.31
C ARG A 302 -14.39 -1.85 6.42
N VAL A 303 -15.19 -1.05 5.73
CA VAL A 303 -14.74 0.01 4.84
C VAL A 303 -15.40 1.31 5.28
N PHE A 304 -14.59 2.32 5.54
CA PHE A 304 -15.00 3.62 6.05
C PHE A 304 -14.73 4.68 4.97
N PRO A 305 -15.77 5.21 4.30
CA PRO A 305 -15.60 6.35 3.41
C PRO A 305 -15.04 7.56 4.17
N LEU A 306 -14.07 8.24 3.57
CA LEU A 306 -13.45 9.45 4.11
C LEU A 306 -14.05 10.71 3.44
N PRO A 307 -14.10 11.85 4.16
CA PRO A 307 -14.52 13.13 3.58
C PRO A 307 -13.55 13.60 2.46
N ASP A 308 -13.94 14.64 1.73
CA ASP A 308 -13.23 15.23 0.57
C ASP A 308 -13.30 14.41 -0.74
N GLU A 309 -14.51 13.98 -1.09
CA GLU A 309 -14.79 13.19 -2.28
C GLU A 309 -15.09 14.08 -3.50
N GLY A 310 -14.04 14.41 -4.25
CA GLY A 310 -14.13 14.91 -5.62
C GLY A 310 -14.27 13.76 -6.63
N ALA A 311 -13.44 13.77 -7.68
CA ALA A 311 -13.40 12.67 -8.66
C ALA A 311 -12.69 11.40 -8.15
N VAL A 312 -12.20 11.39 -6.90
CA VAL A 312 -11.51 10.26 -6.27
C VAL A 312 -12.21 9.97 -4.96
N LEU A 313 -12.71 8.74 -4.83
CA LEU A 313 -13.28 8.25 -3.58
C LEU A 313 -12.14 7.81 -2.66
N ARG A 314 -12.27 8.08 -1.36
CA ARG A 314 -11.27 7.71 -0.35
C ARG A 314 -11.89 6.83 0.72
N PHE A 315 -11.15 5.80 1.15
CA PHE A 315 -11.60 4.87 2.17
C PHE A 315 -10.47 4.45 3.11
N ASP A 316 -10.82 4.19 4.37
CA ASP A 316 -10.03 3.34 5.25
C ASP A 316 -10.66 1.94 5.28
N ILE A 317 -9.84 0.89 5.32
CA ILE A 317 -10.25 -0.51 5.34
C ILE A 317 -9.60 -1.21 6.54
N GLY A 318 -10.40 -2.02 7.24
CA GLY A 318 -9.92 -2.97 8.22
C GLY A 318 -10.41 -4.38 7.94
N LEU A 319 -9.52 -5.36 8.05
CA LEU A 319 -9.81 -6.78 8.08
C LEU A 319 -9.55 -7.33 9.48
N PHE A 320 -10.53 -8.03 10.04
CA PHE A 320 -10.47 -8.54 11.42
C PHE A 320 -10.64 -10.05 11.46
N GLY A 321 -9.77 -10.74 12.20
CA GLY A 321 -9.89 -12.17 12.45
C GLY A 321 -11.03 -12.51 13.42
N LYS A 322 -11.06 -13.78 13.85
CA LYS A 322 -12.12 -14.34 14.74
C LYS A 322 -12.23 -13.63 16.09
N ASP A 323 -11.13 -13.11 16.62
CA ASP A 323 -11.07 -12.44 17.94
C ASP A 323 -11.18 -10.91 17.86
N ASP A 324 -11.79 -10.37 16.79
CA ASP A 324 -11.82 -8.93 16.48
C ASP A 324 -10.43 -8.27 16.33
N ARG A 325 -9.35 -9.06 16.34
CA ARG A 325 -7.98 -8.56 16.15
C ARG A 325 -7.77 -8.13 14.69
N PRO A 326 -7.18 -6.96 14.44
CA PRO A 326 -6.88 -6.53 13.09
C PRO A 326 -5.83 -7.46 12.47
N ALA A 327 -6.16 -8.02 11.31
CA ALA A 327 -5.26 -8.80 10.48
C ALA A 327 -4.56 -7.88 9.47
N GLU A 328 -5.30 -6.95 8.86
CA GLU A 328 -4.78 -6.04 7.85
C GLU A 328 -5.54 -4.72 7.87
N ILE A 329 -4.83 -3.61 7.65
CA ILE A 329 -5.37 -2.25 7.61
C ILE A 329 -4.87 -1.54 6.36
N VAL A 330 -5.75 -0.82 5.67
CA VAL A 330 -5.40 0.11 4.59
C VAL A 330 -5.97 1.48 4.92
N LEU A 331 -5.14 2.50 4.86
CA LEU A 331 -5.51 3.88 5.11
C LEU A 331 -5.43 4.69 3.83
N GLY A 332 -6.44 5.53 3.61
CA GLY A 332 -6.51 6.42 2.47
C GLY A 332 -6.48 5.69 1.13
N LEU A 333 -7.12 4.51 1.04
CA LEU A 333 -7.38 3.85 -0.23
C LEU A 333 -8.04 4.84 -1.17
N ARG A 334 -7.46 5.04 -2.34
CA ARG A 334 -7.98 5.89 -3.40
C ARG A 334 -8.64 5.01 -4.46
N MET A 335 -9.88 5.34 -4.82
CA MET A 335 -10.59 4.68 -5.91
C MET A 335 -11.13 5.70 -6.93
N ARG A 336 -11.08 5.35 -8.22
CA ARG A 336 -11.56 6.21 -9.31
C ARG A 336 -12.26 5.38 -10.40
N ASP A 337 -13.20 5.98 -11.10
CA ASP A 337 -13.68 5.46 -12.37
C ASP A 337 -12.57 5.56 -13.45
N ILE A 338 -12.04 4.41 -13.84
CA ILE A 338 -11.04 4.28 -14.93
C ILE A 338 -11.67 3.96 -16.28
N SER A 339 -12.99 3.77 -16.33
CA SER A 339 -13.77 3.52 -17.55
C SER A 339 -14.13 4.80 -18.30
N GLY A 340 -13.99 5.96 -17.65
CA GLY A 340 -14.37 7.26 -18.20
C GLY A 340 -15.88 7.42 -18.32
N GLY A 341 -16.64 6.88 -17.37
CA GLY A 341 -18.10 6.95 -17.31
C GLY A 341 -18.84 5.87 -18.10
N ARG A 342 -18.13 4.95 -18.76
CA ARG A 342 -18.74 3.86 -19.54
C ARG A 342 -19.47 2.87 -18.64
N LEU A 343 -18.90 2.56 -17.47
CA LEU A 343 -19.54 1.71 -16.48
C LEU A 343 -20.48 2.54 -15.61
N LYS A 344 -21.73 2.08 -15.48
CA LYS A 344 -22.75 2.70 -14.65
C LYS A 344 -23.28 1.69 -13.64
N PRO A 345 -23.49 2.09 -12.39
CA PRO A 345 -24.15 1.24 -11.41
C PRO A 345 -25.58 0.87 -11.85
N PRO A 346 -26.06 -0.34 -11.56
CA PRO A 346 -27.43 -0.74 -11.85
C PRO A 346 -28.44 0.06 -11.01
N ALA A 347 -29.67 0.20 -11.51
CA ALA A 347 -30.67 1.07 -10.88
C ALA A 347 -30.95 0.73 -9.42
N TRP A 348 -30.96 -0.56 -9.07
CA TRP A 348 -31.35 -1.06 -7.76
C TRP A 348 -30.39 -0.68 -6.62
N VAL A 349 -29.10 -0.45 -6.92
CA VAL A 349 -28.10 -0.19 -5.88
C VAL A 349 -28.02 1.30 -5.53
N ARG A 350 -28.35 2.17 -6.49
CA ARG A 350 -28.17 3.62 -6.38
C ARG A 350 -29.13 4.22 -5.35
N LYS A 351 -28.64 5.13 -4.52
CA LYS A 351 -29.46 5.92 -3.59
C LYS A 351 -29.69 7.32 -4.16
N GLY A 352 -30.94 7.78 -4.16
CA GLY A 352 -31.29 9.17 -4.51
C GLY A 352 -31.13 9.55 -5.98
N VAL A 353 -31.32 8.57 -6.89
CA VAL A 353 -31.39 8.82 -8.35
C VAL A 353 -32.82 9.12 -8.76
#